data_AF-A0A9P5TKK7-F1
#
_entry.id   AF-A0A9P5TKK7-F1
#
_cell.length_a   1.000
_cell.length_b   1.000
_cell.length_c   1.000
_cell.angle_alpha   90.00
_cell.angle_beta   90.00
_cell.angle_gamma   90.00
#
_symmetry.space_group_name_H-M   'P 1'
#
loop_
_entity.id
_entity.type
_entity.pdbx_description
1 polymer ?
#
loop_
_entity_poly.entity_id
_entity_poly.type
_entity_poly.pdbx_seq_one_letter_code
_entity_poly.pdbx_strand_id
1 'polypeptide(L)'
;MVNTRSTSCNNNTHIKDEKGEQAVLLSGVSAVTRASFRFADTQSGNLHGGLIASILHLRPPPPHFASSCTRIRHSPWTFRQAHTSLSTISLPTPAGKLYYITTPIFYPNASPHIGHLYFLVTGDVFARYQRLNGRNVEYLIGTDEHRMKIQRAARLHFGGEAGREKEFCDALSERFRDLGRRANISNTCFMRGSSEEHHRAVDRVWRDLQS
;
A
#
# COMPACT_ATOMS: atom_id res chain seq x y z
N MET A 1 -42.52 47.16 -29.46
CA MET A 1 -43.17 46.53 -28.29
C MET A 1 -42.11 46.33 -27.22
N VAL A 2 -42.12 47.21 -26.23
CA VAL A 2 -41.30 47.13 -25.02
C VAL A 2 -42.09 46.35 -23.99
N ASN A 3 -41.50 45.34 -23.35
CA ASN A 3 -41.73 45.16 -21.90
C ASN A 3 -40.61 44.36 -21.23
N THR A 4 -39.83 45.08 -20.43
CA THR A 4 -39.12 44.63 -19.24
C THR A 4 -40.09 44.14 -18.16
N ARG A 5 -39.76 43.11 -17.37
CA ARG A 5 -39.82 43.19 -15.89
C ARG A 5 -39.35 41.92 -15.20
N SER A 6 -38.61 42.19 -14.14
CA SER A 6 -38.12 41.32 -13.08
C SER A 6 -39.21 40.98 -12.04
N THR A 7 -38.80 40.10 -11.12
CA THR A 7 -39.35 39.80 -9.77
C THR A 7 -40.63 38.97 -9.67
N SER A 8 -40.53 37.80 -9.02
CA SER A 8 -40.94 37.67 -7.60
C SER A 8 -40.74 36.23 -7.11
N CYS A 9 -40.13 36.08 -5.93
CA CYS A 9 -40.25 34.89 -5.10
C CYS A 9 -41.73 34.59 -4.83
N ASN A 10 -42.10 33.31 -4.78
CA ASN A 10 -43.05 32.87 -3.77
C ASN A 10 -42.73 31.46 -3.28
N ASN A 11 -42.74 31.34 -1.95
CA ASN A 11 -42.53 30.14 -1.16
C ASN A 11 -43.80 29.28 -1.20
N ASN A 12 -43.65 27.95 -1.24
CA ASN A 12 -44.27 27.10 -0.22
C ASN A 12 -43.74 25.66 -0.24
N THR A 13 -43.10 25.37 0.88
CA THR A 13 -42.90 24.11 1.60
C THR A 13 -43.81 22.92 1.29
N HIS A 14 -43.19 21.75 1.07
CA HIS A 14 -43.55 20.50 1.78
C HIS A 14 -42.41 19.47 1.60
N ILE A 15 -41.48 19.41 2.56
CA ILE A 15 -40.59 18.27 2.75
C ILE A 15 -41.07 17.58 4.03
N LYS A 16 -41.49 16.32 3.90
CA LYS A 16 -41.73 15.42 5.04
C LYS A 16 -40.55 14.46 5.07
N ASP A 17 -39.69 14.62 6.06
CA ASP A 17 -38.76 13.57 6.49
C ASP A 17 -39.32 12.98 7.78
N GLU A 18 -39.83 11.74 7.69
CA GLU A 18 -40.13 10.92 8.86
C GLU A 18 -38.95 9.99 9.14
N LYS A 19 -38.63 9.85 10.44
CA LYS A 19 -37.55 9.07 11.09
C LYS A 19 -36.24 9.87 11.19
N GLY A 20 -35.93 10.57 12.28
CA GLY A 20 -36.32 10.36 13.68
C GLY A 20 -35.22 9.65 14.45
N GLU A 21 -34.05 10.27 14.58
CA GLU A 21 -33.14 10.05 15.71
C GLU A 21 -32.53 11.40 16.11
N GLN A 22 -32.76 11.76 17.38
CA GLN A 22 -32.32 13.02 17.96
C GLN A 22 -30.84 12.93 18.37
N ALA A 23 -30.02 13.87 17.92
CA ALA A 23 -28.72 14.15 18.53
C ALA A 23 -28.80 15.48 19.27
N VAL A 24 -29.02 15.39 20.58
CA VAL A 24 -28.96 16.50 21.52
C VAL A 24 -27.52 16.98 21.63
N LEU A 25 -27.30 18.26 21.35
CA LEU A 25 -26.10 19.02 21.70
C LEU A 25 -26.00 19.12 23.22
N LEU A 26 -24.94 18.54 23.80
CA LEU A 26 -24.38 19.03 25.06
C LEU A 26 -22.86 19.18 24.93
N SER A 27 -22.45 20.43 25.16
CA SER A 27 -21.10 20.92 25.37
C SER A 27 -20.35 20.16 26.46
N GLY A 28 -19.04 19.98 26.28
CA GLY A 28 -18.12 20.00 27.42
C GLY A 28 -16.97 18.99 27.39
N VAL A 29 -15.77 19.53 27.19
CA VAL A 29 -14.51 19.19 27.90
C VAL A 29 -13.98 17.76 27.77
N SER A 30 -12.89 17.59 27.02
CA SER A 30 -11.52 17.51 27.59
C SER A 30 -10.55 16.81 26.64
N ALA A 31 -9.37 17.41 26.56
CA ALA A 31 -8.23 17.02 25.76
C ALA A 31 -7.75 15.58 26.02
N VAL A 32 -7.40 14.86 24.96
CA VAL A 32 -6.35 13.83 25.01
C VAL A 32 -5.38 14.05 23.86
N THR A 33 -4.14 14.26 24.28
CA THR A 33 -3.02 14.78 23.51
C THR A 33 -2.33 13.69 22.69
N ARG A 34 -2.05 14.07 21.44
CA ARG A 34 -1.00 13.62 20.51
C ARG A 34 0.18 12.87 21.18
N ALA A 35 0.31 11.57 20.92
CA ALA A 35 1.55 10.83 21.14
C ALA A 35 2.46 10.98 19.90
N SER A 36 3.40 11.93 19.96
CA SER A 36 4.52 12.03 19.04
C SER A 36 5.66 11.17 19.56
N PHE A 37 6.00 10.13 18.79
CA PHE A 37 7.19 9.31 18.95
C PHE A 37 8.42 10.18 18.63
N ARG A 38 9.22 10.53 19.65
CA ARG A 38 10.52 11.19 19.46
C ARG A 38 11.64 10.30 19.96
N PHE A 39 12.57 10.10 19.05
CA PHE A 39 13.88 9.48 19.15
C PHE A 39 14.71 10.17 20.26
N ALA A 40 15.34 9.40 21.14
CA ALA A 40 16.20 9.93 22.20
C ALA A 40 17.63 10.13 21.68
N ASP A 41 18.11 11.37 21.72
CA ASP A 41 19.52 11.70 21.60
C ASP A 41 20.22 11.52 22.96
N THR A 42 21.31 10.77 22.93
CA THR A 42 22.23 10.56 24.05
C THR A 42 23.09 11.81 24.22
N GLN A 43 23.03 12.48 25.37
CA GLN A 43 24.08 13.41 25.79
C GLN A 43 24.57 13.12 27.21
N SER A 44 25.89 13.04 27.28
CA SER A 44 26.76 12.90 28.45
C SER A 44 26.73 14.15 29.33
N GLY A 45 26.62 13.95 30.65
CA GLY A 45 26.77 15.02 31.63
C GLY A 45 27.26 14.48 32.98
N ASN A 46 28.53 14.74 33.27
CA ASN A 46 29.22 14.51 34.53
C ASN A 46 28.64 15.41 35.64
N LEU A 47 28.28 14.86 36.81
CA LEU A 47 28.24 15.60 38.07
C LEU A 47 28.74 14.72 39.23
N HIS A 48 29.67 15.28 39.99
CA HIS A 48 30.30 14.74 41.19
C HIS A 48 29.39 14.80 42.41
N GLY A 49 29.53 13.80 43.29
CA GLY A 49 29.48 13.98 44.74
C GLY A 49 28.27 13.36 45.47
N GLY A 50 28.56 12.47 46.43
CA GLY A 50 27.62 12.15 47.51
C GLY A 50 27.58 10.69 47.95
N LEU A 51 28.44 10.33 48.89
CA LEU A 51 28.48 9.07 49.64
C LEU A 51 27.16 8.76 50.36
N ILE A 52 26.58 7.58 50.11
CA ILE A 52 25.96 6.76 51.16
C ILE A 52 26.05 5.28 50.80
N ALA A 53 26.91 4.55 51.51
CA ALA A 53 27.03 3.10 51.44
C ALA A 53 25.92 2.47 52.28
N SER A 54 25.15 1.55 51.69
CA SER A 54 24.34 0.59 52.43
C SER A 54 24.38 -0.74 51.68
N ILE A 55 25.22 -1.61 52.22
CA ILE A 55 25.49 -2.98 51.80
C ILE A 55 24.28 -3.84 52.20
N LEU A 56 23.60 -4.43 51.22
CA LEU A 56 22.69 -5.56 51.42
C LEU A 56 23.14 -6.70 50.51
N HIS A 57 23.88 -7.62 51.12
CA HIS A 57 24.32 -8.88 50.53
C HIS A 57 23.09 -9.75 50.20
N LEU A 58 22.76 -9.91 48.92
CA LEU A 58 21.88 -10.98 48.48
C LEU A 58 22.72 -12.23 48.19
N ARG A 59 22.53 -13.21 49.06
CA ARG A 59 23.16 -14.53 49.09
C ARG A 59 22.65 -15.37 47.90
N PRO A 60 23.50 -16.12 47.18
CA PRO A 60 23.03 -17.04 46.14
C PRO A 60 22.27 -18.24 46.75
N PRO A 61 21.30 -18.82 46.03
CA PRO A 61 20.52 -19.97 46.50
C PRO A 61 21.34 -21.27 46.55
N PRO A 62 20.97 -22.24 47.41
CA PRO A 62 21.72 -23.48 47.65
C PRO A 62 21.58 -24.51 46.51
N PRO A 63 22.59 -25.38 46.28
CA PRO A 63 22.51 -26.43 45.27
C PRO A 63 22.00 -27.75 45.87
N HIS A 64 20.77 -28.15 45.56
CA HIS A 64 20.30 -29.51 45.82
C HIS A 64 19.31 -29.98 44.76
N PHE A 65 19.77 -30.81 43.82
CA PHE A 65 19.28 -32.18 43.64
C PHE A 65 20.12 -32.87 42.56
N ALA A 66 21.07 -33.69 43.01
CA ALA A 66 21.73 -34.66 42.15
C ALA A 66 20.82 -35.88 42.05
N SER A 67 20.06 -35.98 40.95
CA SER A 67 19.43 -37.24 40.55
C SER A 67 20.31 -37.89 39.51
N SER A 68 20.80 -39.08 39.86
CA SER A 68 21.51 -40.04 39.03
C SER A 68 20.88 -40.15 37.63
N CYS A 69 21.49 -39.49 36.64
CA CYS A 69 21.19 -39.73 35.24
C CYS A 69 21.97 -40.98 34.81
N THR A 70 21.28 -42.11 34.80
CA THR A 70 21.77 -43.35 34.23
C THR A 70 22.11 -43.10 32.76
N ARG A 71 23.39 -43.25 32.46
CA ARG A 71 23.99 -43.05 31.14
C ARG A 71 23.38 -44.04 30.13
N ILE A 72 22.35 -43.62 29.41
CA ILE A 72 21.90 -44.31 28.20
C ILE A 72 23.02 -44.15 27.17
N ARG A 73 23.66 -45.26 26.77
CA ARG A 73 24.61 -45.26 25.66
C ARG A 73 23.82 -45.06 24.37
N HIS A 74 23.82 -43.84 23.85
CA HIS A 74 23.40 -43.57 22.49
C HIS A 74 24.49 -44.09 21.55
N SER A 75 24.11 -44.92 20.57
CA SER A 75 24.95 -45.26 19.43
C SER A 75 25.38 -43.98 18.72
N PRO A 76 26.63 -43.84 18.24
CA PRO A 76 27.05 -42.67 17.49
C PRO A 76 26.32 -42.70 16.15
N TRP A 77 25.19 -42.00 16.08
CA TRP A 77 24.58 -41.64 14.82
C TRP A 77 25.52 -40.64 14.16
N THR A 78 26.42 -41.16 13.33
CA THR A 78 27.27 -40.35 12.47
C THR A 78 26.34 -39.62 11.51
N PHE A 79 26.04 -38.35 11.83
CA PHE A 79 25.42 -37.43 10.90
C PHE A 79 26.41 -37.21 9.76
N ARG A 80 26.31 -38.09 8.76
CA ARG A 80 27.02 -37.95 7.50
C ARG A 80 26.45 -36.68 6.89
N GLN A 81 27.23 -35.59 6.90
CA GLN A 81 26.90 -34.40 6.14
C GLN A 81 26.88 -34.81 4.66
N ALA A 82 25.70 -35.18 4.18
CA ALA A 82 25.44 -35.21 2.76
C ALA A 82 25.43 -33.74 2.34
N HIS A 83 26.59 -33.23 1.94
CA HIS A 83 26.68 -32.05 1.09
C HIS A 83 26.14 -32.47 -0.28
N THR A 84 24.82 -32.70 -0.36
CA THR A 84 24.15 -32.78 -1.64
C THR A 84 24.25 -31.38 -2.20
N SER A 85 25.24 -31.15 -3.05
CA SER A 85 25.31 -29.99 -3.93
C SER A 85 23.98 -29.97 -4.67
N LEU A 86 23.03 -29.18 -4.17
CA LEU A 86 21.80 -28.86 -4.87
C LEU A 86 22.24 -28.03 -6.07
N SER A 87 22.61 -28.70 -7.16
CA SER A 87 22.67 -28.08 -8.46
C SER A 87 21.26 -27.61 -8.75
N THR A 88 21.03 -26.30 -8.58
CA THR A 88 19.81 -25.66 -9.05
C THR A 88 19.70 -25.99 -10.53
N ILE A 89 18.76 -26.87 -10.87
CA ILE A 89 18.40 -27.17 -12.25
C ILE A 89 17.75 -25.90 -12.79
N SER A 90 18.58 -25.00 -13.31
CA SER A 90 18.12 -23.87 -14.11
C SER A 90 17.64 -24.45 -15.43
N LEU A 91 16.35 -24.78 -15.52
CA LEU A 91 15.73 -25.15 -16.78
C LEU A 91 16.02 -24.03 -17.79
N PRO A 92 16.66 -24.32 -18.94
CA PRO A 92 16.91 -23.31 -19.96
C PRO A 92 15.58 -22.75 -20.40
N THR A 93 15.32 -21.49 -20.03
CA THR A 93 14.16 -20.77 -20.54
C THR A 93 14.45 -20.49 -22.02
N PRO A 94 13.51 -20.72 -22.95
CA PRO A 94 13.74 -20.47 -24.37
C PRO A 94 14.30 -19.06 -24.55
N ALA A 95 15.49 -18.95 -25.13
CA ALA A 95 16.12 -17.68 -25.43
C ALA A 95 15.15 -16.86 -26.30
N GLY A 96 14.65 -15.75 -25.76
CA GLY A 96 13.89 -14.75 -26.52
C GLY A 96 12.40 -14.60 -26.18
N LYS A 97 11.77 -15.45 -25.34
CA LYS A 97 10.36 -15.20 -24.95
C LYS A 97 10.27 -14.28 -23.72
N LEU A 98 9.55 -13.18 -23.87
CA LEU A 98 9.31 -12.21 -22.80
C LEU A 98 8.37 -12.78 -21.73
N TYR A 99 8.71 -12.58 -20.46
CA TYR A 99 7.91 -13.00 -19.31
C TYR A 99 7.10 -11.81 -18.79
N TYR A 100 5.80 -11.82 -19.05
CA TYR A 100 4.90 -10.74 -18.67
C TYR A 100 4.31 -10.98 -17.29
N ILE A 101 4.36 -9.96 -16.43
CA ILE A 101 3.68 -9.89 -15.16
C ILE A 101 2.81 -8.65 -15.19
N THR A 102 1.55 -8.78 -14.80
CA THR A 102 0.62 -7.66 -14.70
C THR A 102 0.00 -7.63 -13.31
N THR A 103 -0.17 -6.43 -12.76
CA THR A 103 -1.10 -6.22 -11.64
C THR A 103 -2.50 -5.92 -12.16
N PRO A 104 -3.54 -5.99 -11.32
CA PRO A 104 -4.80 -5.35 -11.61
C PRO A 104 -4.59 -3.88 -12.01
N ILE A 105 -5.40 -3.39 -12.95
CA ILE A 105 -5.48 -1.96 -13.25
C ILE A 105 -6.28 -1.26 -12.15
N PHE A 106 -5.67 -0.30 -11.47
CA PHE A 106 -6.26 0.34 -10.30
C PHE A 106 -7.23 1.46 -10.70
N TYR A 107 -8.36 1.56 -10.01
CA TYR A 107 -9.29 2.68 -10.22
C TYR A 107 -8.81 3.90 -9.42
N PRO A 108 -8.42 5.01 -10.08
CA PRO A 108 -8.00 6.22 -9.39
C PRO A 108 -9.25 7.05 -9.05
N ASN A 109 -10.05 6.58 -8.10
CA ASN A 109 -11.14 7.38 -7.52
C ASN A 109 -10.74 8.06 -6.20
N ALA A 110 -9.67 7.58 -5.57
CA ALA A 110 -9.11 8.08 -4.33
C ALA A 110 -7.60 7.83 -4.30
N SER A 111 -6.92 8.37 -3.27
CA SER A 111 -5.49 8.12 -3.04
C SER A 111 -5.19 6.62 -2.87
N PRO A 112 -4.00 6.16 -3.30
CA PRO A 112 -3.60 4.78 -3.10
C PRO A 112 -3.47 4.43 -1.60
N HIS A 113 -3.63 3.14 -1.29
CA HIS A 113 -3.69 2.62 0.07
C HIS A 113 -3.01 1.24 0.14
N ILE A 114 -2.95 0.62 1.33
CA ILE A 114 -2.21 -0.63 1.56
C ILE A 114 -2.61 -1.78 0.62
N GLY A 115 -3.90 -1.93 0.30
CA GLY A 115 -4.35 -2.90 -0.70
C GLY A 115 -3.73 -2.70 -2.10
N HIS A 116 -3.53 -1.46 -2.55
CA HIS A 116 -2.84 -1.20 -3.81
C HIS A 116 -1.36 -1.59 -3.72
N LEU A 117 -0.71 -1.23 -2.61
CA LEU A 117 0.69 -1.57 -2.35
C LEU A 117 0.91 -3.09 -2.30
N TYR A 118 -0.02 -3.84 -1.71
CA TYR A 118 0.04 -5.30 -1.66
C TYR A 118 0.23 -5.90 -3.06
N PHE A 119 -0.63 -5.55 -4.01
CA PHE A 119 -0.51 -6.07 -5.38
C PHE A 119 0.79 -5.62 -6.06
N LEU A 120 1.21 -4.38 -5.85
CA LEU A 120 2.47 -3.86 -6.40
C LEU A 120 3.67 -4.66 -5.89
N VAL A 121 3.74 -4.92 -4.59
CA VAL A 121 4.84 -5.68 -3.97
C VAL A 121 4.78 -7.15 -4.40
N THR A 122 3.61 -7.77 -4.42
CA THR A 122 3.47 -9.16 -4.87
C THR A 122 3.96 -9.34 -6.31
N GLY A 123 3.54 -8.48 -7.24
CA GLY A 123 4.02 -8.52 -8.62
C GLY A 123 5.54 -8.28 -8.70
N ASP A 124 6.07 -7.37 -7.88
CA ASP A 124 7.48 -7.04 -7.84
C ASP A 124 8.36 -8.21 -7.36
N VAL A 125 7.90 -8.95 -6.35
CA VAL A 125 8.59 -10.15 -5.85
C VAL A 125 8.75 -11.17 -6.96
N PHE A 126 7.68 -11.45 -7.71
CA PHE A 126 7.75 -12.36 -8.85
C PHE A 126 8.62 -11.82 -9.98
N ALA A 127 8.54 -10.52 -10.29
CA ALA A 127 9.36 -9.90 -11.32
C ALA A 127 10.84 -10.03 -11.00
N ARG A 128 11.25 -9.70 -9.77
CA ARG A 128 12.64 -9.82 -9.32
C ARG A 128 13.11 -11.27 -9.32
N TYR A 129 12.30 -12.20 -8.81
CA TYR A 129 12.63 -13.62 -8.83
C TYR A 129 12.89 -14.14 -10.24
N GLN A 130 12.04 -13.76 -11.20
CA GLN A 130 12.20 -14.21 -12.59
C GLN A 130 13.40 -13.55 -13.28
N ARG A 131 13.72 -12.29 -12.97
CA ARG A 131 14.95 -11.64 -13.43
C ARG A 131 16.20 -12.30 -12.85
N LEU A 132 16.17 -12.70 -11.58
CA LEU A 132 17.26 -13.47 -10.95
C LEU A 132 17.46 -14.84 -11.62
N ASN A 133 16.38 -15.44 -12.11
CA ASN A 133 16.43 -16.68 -12.90
C ASN A 133 16.86 -16.46 -14.38
N GLY A 134 17.39 -15.29 -14.72
CA GLY A 134 17.90 -14.98 -16.06
C GLY A 134 16.83 -14.77 -17.13
N ARG A 135 15.56 -14.53 -16.75
CA ARG A 135 14.48 -14.28 -17.72
C ARG A 135 14.39 -12.80 -18.08
N ASN A 136 14.00 -12.52 -19.32
CA ASN A 136 13.59 -11.19 -19.73
C ASN A 136 12.15 -10.93 -19.23
N VAL A 137 11.95 -9.91 -18.39
CA VAL A 137 10.69 -9.69 -17.66
C VAL A 137 10.13 -8.30 -17.94
N GLU A 138 8.88 -8.27 -18.41
CA GLU A 138 8.05 -7.07 -18.44
C GLU A 138 7.08 -7.08 -17.27
N TYR A 139 7.21 -6.10 -16.39
CA TYR A 139 6.30 -5.93 -15.26
C TYR A 139 5.45 -4.68 -15.48
N LEU A 140 4.16 -4.88 -15.76
CA LEU A 140 3.21 -3.83 -16.09
C LEU A 140 2.27 -3.56 -14.93
N ILE A 141 2.10 -2.27 -14.65
CA ILE A 141 1.12 -1.75 -13.69
C ILE A 141 0.32 -0.63 -14.37
N GLY A 142 -0.79 -0.18 -13.78
CA GLY A 142 -1.54 0.91 -14.39
C GLY A 142 -2.83 1.33 -13.69
N THR A 143 -3.48 2.33 -14.27
CA THR A 143 -4.75 2.91 -13.80
C THR A 143 -5.85 2.86 -14.87
N ASP A 144 -7.07 2.50 -14.47
CA ASP A 144 -8.28 2.56 -15.32
C ASP A 144 -9.06 3.85 -15.02
N GLU A 145 -9.12 4.74 -16.01
CA GLU A 145 -9.55 6.13 -15.86
C GLU A 145 -10.93 6.43 -16.45
N HIS A 146 -11.60 5.43 -17.04
CA HIS A 146 -12.82 5.65 -17.83
C HIS A 146 -14.08 5.08 -17.15
N ARG A 147 -14.60 5.77 -16.12
CA ARG A 147 -15.85 5.37 -15.43
C ARG A 147 -16.67 6.55 -14.91
N MET A 148 -18.00 6.37 -14.87
CA MET A 148 -18.93 7.33 -14.24
C MET A 148 -18.58 7.66 -12.77
N LYS A 149 -18.02 6.70 -12.03
CA LYS A 149 -17.55 6.93 -10.65
C LYS A 149 -16.40 7.93 -10.57
N ILE A 150 -15.53 7.96 -11.59
CA ILE A 150 -14.40 8.89 -11.67
C ILE A 150 -14.90 10.29 -11.99
N GLN A 151 -15.85 10.42 -12.93
CA GLN A 151 -16.53 11.70 -13.20
C GLN A 151 -17.17 12.29 -11.94
N ARG A 152 -17.91 11.47 -11.18
CA ARG A 152 -18.53 11.91 -9.92
C ARG A 152 -17.48 12.32 -8.89
N ALA A 153 -16.39 11.56 -8.75
CA ALA A 153 -15.31 11.88 -7.82
C ALA A 153 -14.60 13.19 -8.19
N ALA A 154 -14.29 13.39 -9.47
CA ALA A 154 -13.69 14.62 -9.99
C ALA A 154 -14.60 15.84 -9.73
N ARG A 155 -15.90 15.71 -10.02
CA ARG A 155 -16.87 16.77 -9.77
C ARG A 155 -16.95 17.16 -8.29
N LEU A 156 -16.96 16.18 -7.39
CA LEU A 156 -16.94 16.43 -5.95
C LEU A 156 -15.62 17.09 -5.50
N HIS A 157 -14.49 16.67 -6.07
CA HIS A 157 -13.17 17.23 -5.76
C HIS A 157 -13.04 18.70 -6.18
N PHE A 158 -13.63 19.10 -7.31
CA PHE A 158 -13.60 20.47 -7.83
C PHE A 158 -14.86 21.30 -7.50
N GLY A 159 -15.54 20.98 -6.40
CA GLY A 159 -16.64 21.83 -5.89
C GLY A 159 -17.87 21.92 -6.82
N GLY A 160 -18.11 20.90 -7.65
CA GLY A 160 -19.26 20.84 -8.57
C GLY A 160 -18.92 21.07 -10.05
N GLU A 161 -17.69 21.49 -10.34
CA GLU A 161 -17.21 21.72 -11.71
C GLU A 161 -17.12 20.41 -12.52
N ALA A 162 -17.60 20.42 -13.76
CA ALA A 162 -17.59 19.28 -14.67
C ALA A 162 -16.48 19.41 -15.73
N GLY A 163 -16.05 18.30 -16.34
CA GLY A 163 -15.07 18.32 -17.44
C GLY A 163 -13.59 18.34 -17.01
N ARG A 164 -13.31 18.18 -15.71
CA ARG A 164 -11.94 18.15 -15.15
C ARG A 164 -11.48 16.75 -14.74
N GLU A 165 -12.05 15.72 -15.35
CA GLU A 165 -11.73 14.31 -15.05
C GLU A 165 -10.28 13.99 -15.40
N LYS A 166 -9.78 14.51 -16.52
CA LYS A 166 -8.40 14.28 -16.93
C LYS A 166 -7.41 14.82 -15.90
N GLU A 167 -7.63 16.03 -15.40
CA GLU A 167 -6.78 16.64 -14.38
C GLU A 167 -6.82 15.85 -13.06
N PHE A 168 -8.00 15.40 -12.66
CA PHE A 168 -8.18 14.54 -11.49
C PHE A 168 -7.41 13.22 -11.63
N CYS A 169 -7.53 12.56 -12.78
CA CYS A 169 -6.82 11.33 -13.09
C CYS A 169 -5.31 11.54 -13.19
N ASP A 170 -4.85 12.62 -13.82
CA ASP A 170 -3.42 12.96 -13.92
C ASP A 170 -2.79 13.07 -12.52
N ALA A 171 -3.45 13.77 -11.60
CA ALA A 171 -2.98 13.92 -10.22
C ALA A 171 -2.97 12.58 -9.45
N LEU A 172 -3.99 11.75 -9.62
CA LEU A 172 -4.05 10.45 -8.94
C LEU A 172 -3.07 9.43 -9.51
N SER A 173 -2.93 9.35 -10.84
CA SER A 173 -1.93 8.49 -11.48
C SER A 173 -0.52 8.85 -11.02
N GLU A 174 -0.22 10.14 -10.79
CA GLU A 174 1.06 10.54 -10.21
C GLU A 174 1.24 10.05 -8.76
N ARG A 175 0.18 10.04 -7.94
CA ARG A 175 0.24 9.42 -6.59
C ARG A 175 0.52 7.93 -6.65
N PHE A 176 -0.03 7.21 -7.64
CA PHE A 176 0.27 5.78 -7.84
C PHE A 176 1.73 5.56 -8.27
N ARG A 177 2.28 6.43 -9.14
CA ARG A 177 3.70 6.40 -9.52
C ARG A 177 4.59 6.73 -8.33
N ASP A 178 4.25 7.73 -7.52
CA ASP A 178 4.97 8.05 -6.30
C ASP A 178 4.97 6.88 -5.31
N LEU A 179 3.82 6.22 -5.12
CA LEU A 179 3.74 4.99 -4.31
C LEU A 179 4.73 3.93 -4.82
N GLY A 180 4.73 3.66 -6.13
CA GLY A 180 5.65 2.71 -6.75
C GLY A 180 7.11 3.08 -6.54
N ARG A 181 7.47 4.36 -6.72
CA ARG A 181 8.83 4.88 -6.47
C ARG A 181 9.23 4.70 -5.01
N ARG A 182 8.37 5.09 -4.08
CA ARG A 182 8.63 4.99 -2.63
C ARG A 182 8.75 3.55 -2.14
N ALA A 183 7.99 2.64 -2.75
CA ALA A 183 8.07 1.21 -2.46
C ALA A 183 9.17 0.48 -3.24
N ASN A 184 9.99 1.19 -4.02
CA ASN A 184 11.06 0.62 -4.85
C ASN A 184 10.54 -0.49 -5.79
N ILE A 185 9.39 -0.26 -6.41
CA ILE A 185 8.78 -1.21 -7.34
C ILE A 185 9.52 -1.16 -8.67
N SER A 186 9.90 -2.33 -9.18
CA SER A 186 10.69 -2.50 -10.40
C SER A 186 9.81 -2.78 -11.62
N ASN A 187 8.70 -2.05 -11.75
CA ASN A 187 7.83 -2.14 -12.92
C ASN A 187 8.53 -1.53 -14.14
N THR A 188 8.37 -2.16 -15.29
CA THR A 188 8.93 -1.70 -16.57
C THR A 188 8.03 -0.66 -17.23
N CYS A 189 6.71 -0.79 -17.02
CA CYS A 189 5.72 0.07 -17.65
C CYS A 189 4.61 0.48 -16.66
N PHE A 190 4.12 1.71 -16.81
CA PHE A 190 2.92 2.22 -16.14
C PHE A 190 1.91 2.66 -17.20
N MET A 191 0.88 1.84 -17.42
CA MET A 191 -0.16 2.11 -18.42
C MET A 191 -1.32 2.92 -17.83
N ARG A 192 -1.87 3.83 -18.62
CA ARG A 192 -3.06 4.62 -18.27
C ARG A 192 -4.17 4.33 -19.24
N GLY A 193 -5.40 4.18 -18.75
CA GLY A 193 -6.57 4.02 -19.60
C GLY A 193 -6.74 5.18 -20.59
N SER A 194 -6.34 6.39 -20.20
CA SER A 194 -6.38 7.61 -21.03
C SER A 194 -5.17 7.78 -21.97
N SER A 195 -4.24 6.82 -22.00
CA SER A 195 -3.08 6.90 -22.90
C SER A 195 -3.49 6.68 -24.35
N GLU A 196 -2.82 7.40 -25.24
CA GLU A 196 -3.08 7.35 -26.67
C GLU A 196 -2.73 5.97 -27.24
N GLU A 197 -1.68 5.31 -26.73
CA GLU A 197 -1.35 3.93 -27.11
C GLU A 197 -2.47 2.95 -26.76
N HIS A 198 -3.12 3.14 -25.60
CA HIS A 198 -4.25 2.31 -25.19
C HIS A 198 -5.47 2.52 -26.10
N HIS A 199 -5.80 3.78 -26.42
CA HIS A 199 -6.90 4.08 -27.33
C HIS A 199 -6.70 3.43 -28.70
N ARG A 200 -5.50 3.58 -29.29
CA ARG A 200 -5.19 2.96 -30.59
C ARG A 200 -5.31 1.43 -30.55
N ALA A 201 -4.86 0.81 -29.45
CA ALA A 201 -4.94 -0.63 -29.29
C ALA A 201 -6.40 -1.11 -29.19
N VAL A 202 -7.22 -0.44 -28.37
CA VAL A 202 -8.64 -0.77 -28.21
C VAL A 202 -9.40 -0.55 -29.52
N ASP A 203 -9.17 0.57 -30.20
CA ASP A 203 -9.74 0.87 -31.51
C ASP A 203 -9.39 -0.19 -32.55
N ARG A 204 -8.15 -0.68 -32.53
CA ARG A 204 -7.72 -1.74 -33.45
C ARG A 204 -8.48 -3.04 -33.17
N VAL A 205 -8.51 -3.47 -31.91
CA VAL A 205 -9.26 -4.67 -31.49
C VAL A 205 -10.73 -4.55 -31.88
N TRP A 206 -11.33 -3.37 -31.69
CA TRP A 206 -12.71 -3.13 -32.05
C TRP A 206 -12.97 -3.28 -33.56
N ARG A 207 -12.10 -2.73 -34.40
CA ARG A 207 -12.22 -2.88 -35.87
C ARG A 207 -12.09 -4.33 -36.31
N ASP A 208 -11.17 -5.08 -35.71
CA ASP A 208 -10.96 -6.50 -36.03
C ASP A 208 -12.17 -7.37 -35.62
N LEU A 209 -12.94 -6.96 -34.61
CA LEU A 209 -14.18 -7.65 -34.20
C LEU A 209 -15.40 -7.30 -35.08
N GLN A 210 -15.33 -6.18 -35.82
CA GLN A 210 -16.39 -5.76 -36.73
C GLN A 210 -16.26 -6.35 -38.13
N SER A 211 -15.08 -6.88 -38.48
CA SER A 211 -14.80 -7.55 -39.76
C SER A 211 -15.23 -9.01 -39.75
#